data_AF-A0A450T4A9-F1
#
_entry.id   AF-A0A450T4A9-F1
#
_cell.length_a   1.000
_cell.length_b   1.000
_cell.length_c   1.000
_cell.angle_alpha   90.00
_cell.angle_beta   90.00
_cell.angle_gamma   90.00
#
_symmetry.space_group_name_H-M   'P 1'
#
loop_
_entity.id
_entity.type
_entity.pdbx_description
1 polymer ?
#
loop_
_entity_poly.entity_id
_entity_poly.type
_entity_poly.pdbx_seq_one_letter_code
_entity_poly.pdbx_strand_id
1 'polypeptide(L)'
;METITKGRFTLKQIFMDNWERFASSNRSQITFSAAYNVWKVMNCREPGGLGYATYACPEHPDQVTHVPRTCKSRFCSVCAKIQVDKWVADMNRLFPNCPYFHITFTVPSQ
;
A
#
# COMPACT_ATOMS: atom_id res chain seq x y z
N MET A 1 5.13 -9.99 14.93
CA MET A 1 5.01 -8.98 13.86
C MET A 1 6.26 -8.15 13.91
N GLU A 2 7.12 -8.26 12.90
CA GLU A 2 8.29 -7.39 12.81
C GLU A 2 7.82 -5.94 12.73
N THR A 3 8.17 -5.16 13.74
CA THR A 3 7.94 -3.72 13.77
C THR A 3 8.88 -3.10 12.74
N ILE A 4 8.34 -2.71 11.59
CA ILE A 4 9.06 -1.90 10.61
C ILE A 4 9.50 -0.64 11.32
N THR A 5 10.80 -0.54 11.62
CA THR A 5 11.44 0.65 12.16
C THR A 5 11.10 1.79 11.23
N LYS A 6 10.46 2.84 11.77
CA LYS A 6 10.01 3.99 10.99
C LYS A 6 11.25 4.65 10.38
N GLY A 7 11.50 4.42 9.08
CA GLY A 7 12.58 5.10 8.37
C GLY A 7 12.43 6.61 8.48
N ARG A 8 13.56 7.34 8.42
CA ARG A 8 13.61 8.80 8.55
C ARG A 8 12.66 9.53 7.58
N PHE A 9 12.33 8.90 6.45
CA PHE A 9 11.41 9.41 5.45
C PHE A 9 10.41 8.35 5.03
N THR A 10 9.18 8.78 4.70
CA THR A 10 8.15 7.93 4.10
C THR A 10 8.01 8.25 2.62
N LEU A 11 7.60 7.28 1.80
CA LEU A 11 7.33 7.50 0.38
C LEU A 11 6.26 8.60 0.17
N LYS A 12 5.25 8.67 1.04
CA LYS A 12 4.24 9.75 1.05
C LYS A 12 4.92 11.12 1.21
N GLN A 13 5.81 11.26 2.19
CA GLN A 13 6.52 12.52 2.44
C GLN A 13 7.38 12.94 1.24
N ILE A 14 8.15 12.01 0.67
CA ILE A 14 9.00 12.28 -0.49
C ILE A 14 8.17 12.83 -1.65
N PHE A 15 7.00 12.25 -1.93
CA PHE A 15 6.11 12.77 -2.96
C PHE A 15 5.49 14.12 -2.60
N MET A 16 5.02 14.30 -1.37
CA MET A 16 4.45 15.59 -0.95
C MET A 16 5.46 16.75 -1.11
N ASP A 17 6.73 16.51 -0.80
CA ASP A 17 7.76 17.55 -0.83
C ASP A 17 8.28 17.87 -2.24
N ASN A 18 8.22 16.91 -3.16
CA ASN A 18 8.97 17.00 -4.43
C ASN A 18 8.11 16.83 -5.70
N TRP A 19 6.89 16.32 -5.58
CA TRP A 19 6.11 15.90 -6.75
C TRP A 19 5.82 17.04 -7.73
N GLU A 20 5.48 18.23 -7.23
CA GLU A 20 5.15 19.37 -8.09
C GLU A 20 6.36 19.80 -8.96
N ARG A 21 7.54 19.93 -8.32
CA ARG A 21 8.79 20.25 -9.02
C ARG A 21 9.18 19.16 -10.01
N PHE A 22 9.02 17.89 -9.63
CA PHE A 22 9.32 16.78 -10.54
C PHE A 22 8.37 16.76 -11.73
N ALA A 23 7.07 16.94 -11.48
CA ALA A 23 6.04 16.89 -12.49
C ALA A 23 6.16 18.03 -13.50
N SER A 24 6.51 19.24 -13.06
CA SER A 24 6.71 20.39 -13.97
C SER A 24 7.86 20.16 -14.96
N SER A 25 8.97 19.56 -14.52
CA SER A 25 10.12 19.28 -15.38
C SER A 25 9.96 18.03 -16.27
N ASN A 26 9.03 17.13 -15.97
CA ASN A 26 8.92 15.81 -16.62
C ASN A 26 7.53 15.50 -17.21
N ARG A 27 6.69 16.52 -17.45
CA ARG A 27 5.28 16.31 -17.86
C ARG A 27 5.09 15.33 -19.02
N SER A 28 5.93 15.38 -20.05
CA SER A 28 5.83 14.51 -21.23
C SER A 28 6.13 13.04 -20.95
N GLN A 29 6.87 12.75 -19.88
CA GLN A 29 7.29 11.40 -19.49
C GLN A 29 6.34 10.77 -18.45
N ILE A 30 5.48 11.56 -17.82
CA ILE A 30 4.57 11.10 -16.77
C ILE A 30 3.26 10.63 -17.40
N THR A 31 3.05 9.33 -17.39
CA THR A 31 1.77 8.74 -17.77
C THR A 31 0.70 9.04 -16.72
N PHE A 32 -0.57 9.02 -17.14
CA PHE A 32 -1.69 9.14 -16.21
C PHE A 32 -1.62 8.10 -15.08
N SER A 33 -1.26 6.85 -15.40
CA SER A 33 -1.17 5.78 -14.40
C SER A 33 -0.09 6.05 -13.36
N ALA A 34 1.05 6.61 -13.74
CA ALA A 34 2.10 7.03 -12.80
C ALA A 34 1.62 8.17 -11.91
N ALA A 35 1.07 9.24 -12.51
CA ALA A 35 0.54 10.39 -11.77
C ALA A 35 -0.56 9.99 -10.78
N TYR A 36 -1.50 9.14 -11.22
CA TYR A 36 -2.58 8.65 -10.38
C TYR A 36 -2.08 7.78 -9.22
N ASN A 37 -1.04 6.98 -9.43
CA ASN A 37 -0.43 6.21 -8.33
C ASN A 37 0.27 7.12 -7.32
N VAL A 38 0.98 8.15 -7.75
CA VAL A 38 1.59 9.12 -6.84
C VAL A 38 0.52 9.89 -6.06
N TRP A 39 -0.54 10.35 -6.73
CA TRP A 39 -1.70 10.97 -6.07
C TRP A 39 -2.33 10.05 -5.03
N LYS A 40 -2.55 8.77 -5.35
CA LYS A 40 -3.06 7.77 -4.40
C LYS A 40 -2.16 7.59 -3.18
N VAL A 41 -0.84 7.59 -3.36
CA VAL A 41 0.11 7.47 -2.24
C VAL A 41 0.05 8.70 -1.34
N MET A 42 0.01 9.91 -1.92
CA MET A 42 -0.10 11.16 -1.16
C MET A 42 -1.41 11.25 -0.38
N ASN A 43 -2.52 10.76 -0.95
CA ASN A 43 -3.84 10.79 -0.32
C ASN A 43 -4.15 9.55 0.54
N CYS A 44 -3.23 8.61 0.66
CA CYS A 44 -3.45 7.39 1.42
C CYS A 44 -3.61 7.71 2.92
N ARG A 45 -4.69 7.21 3.53
CA ARG A 45 -5.07 7.45 4.94
C ARG A 45 -5.23 8.93 5.28
N GLU A 46 -5.60 9.73 4.29
CA GLU A 46 -5.88 11.15 4.46
C GLU A 46 -7.40 11.37 4.47
N PRO A 47 -8.01 11.83 5.59
CA PRO A 47 -9.44 12.13 5.65
C PRO A 47 -9.91 13.08 4.56
N GLY A 48 -9.13 14.12 4.27
CA GLY A 48 -9.44 15.09 3.20
C GLY A 48 -9.15 14.59 1.78
N GLY A 49 -8.43 13.46 1.64
CA GLY A 49 -8.02 12.91 0.34
C GLY A 49 -8.94 11.80 -0.14
N LEU A 50 -8.82 10.61 0.44
CA LEU A 50 -9.63 9.44 0.05
C LEU A 50 -10.92 9.30 0.88
N GLY A 51 -11.16 10.24 1.80
CA GLY A 51 -12.25 10.17 2.76
C GLY A 51 -11.97 9.20 3.90
N TYR A 52 -12.98 9.00 4.71
CA TYR A 52 -12.97 8.11 5.86
C TYR A 52 -14.32 7.40 6.00
N ALA A 53 -14.34 6.31 6.76
CA ALA A 53 -15.57 5.71 7.27
C ALA A 53 -15.79 6.19 8.70
N THR A 54 -17.04 6.44 9.07
CA THR A 54 -17.42 6.85 10.41
C THR A 54 -18.16 5.71 11.08
N TYR A 55 -17.72 5.35 12.28
CA TYR A 55 -18.35 4.33 13.10
C TYR A 55 -18.80 4.97 14.41
N ALA A 56 -20.02 4.70 14.82
CA ALA A 56 -20.56 5.13 16.11
C ALA A 56 -21.15 3.92 16.84
N CYS A 57 -21.01 3.89 18.16
CA CYS A 57 -21.65 2.86 18.98
C CYS A 57 -23.16 3.15 19.05
N PRO A 58 -24.04 2.15 18.82
CA PRO A 58 -25.49 2.37 18.97
C PRO A 58 -25.89 2.79 20.39
N GLU A 59 -25.18 2.31 21.41
CA GLU A 59 -25.44 2.61 22.82
C GLU A 59 -24.75 3.90 23.30
N HIS A 60 -23.71 4.35 22.57
CA HIS A 60 -22.97 5.58 22.87
C HIS A 60 -22.80 6.41 21.59
N PRO A 61 -23.87 7.10 21.12
CA PRO A 61 -23.88 7.80 19.84
C PRO A 61 -22.89 8.97 19.75
N ASP A 62 -22.44 9.47 20.89
CA ASP A 62 -21.41 10.49 21.06
C ASP A 62 -19.99 9.96 20.83
N GLN A 63 -19.78 8.65 20.93
CA GLN A 63 -18.48 8.02 20.69
C GLN A 63 -18.33 7.66 19.21
N VAL A 64 -17.73 8.59 18.46
CA VAL A 64 -17.53 8.47 17.02
C VAL A 64 -16.06 8.21 16.68
N THR A 65 -15.80 7.18 15.88
CA THR A 65 -14.48 6.85 15.35
C THR A 65 -14.44 7.05 13.84
N HIS A 66 -13.49 7.85 13.38
CA HIS A 66 -13.21 8.03 11.95
C HIS A 66 -12.03 7.15 11.53
N VAL A 67 -12.24 6.33 10.51
CA VAL A 67 -11.21 5.44 9.94
C VAL A 67 -10.86 5.91 8.52
N PRO A 68 -9.69 6.53 8.32
CA PRO A 68 -9.27 7.01 7.01
C PRO A 68 -9.13 5.87 6.00
N ARG A 69 -9.58 6.11 4.75
CA ARG A 69 -9.49 5.09 3.70
C ARG A 69 -8.05 4.93 3.22
N THR A 70 -7.66 3.68 2.98
CA THR A 70 -6.36 3.34 2.37
C THR A 70 -6.46 3.34 0.86
N CYS A 71 -5.38 3.69 0.16
CA CYS A 71 -5.37 3.72 -1.31
C CYS A 71 -5.35 2.34 -1.99
N LYS A 72 -5.06 1.27 -1.24
CA LYS A 72 -4.94 -0.13 -1.72
C LYS A 72 -3.99 -0.34 -2.91
N SER A 73 -3.13 0.64 -3.22
CA SER A 73 -2.17 0.53 -4.30
C SER A 73 -0.96 -0.31 -3.90
N ARG A 74 -0.50 -1.19 -4.81
CA ARG A 74 0.78 -1.92 -4.67
C ARG A 74 2.00 -0.98 -4.66
N PHE A 75 1.84 0.25 -5.14
CA PHE A 75 2.90 1.26 -5.14
C PHE A 75 3.05 1.97 -3.78
N CYS A 76 2.01 1.91 -2.94
CA CYS A 76 2.08 2.46 -1.59
C CYS A 76 2.76 1.45 -0.67
N SER A 77 3.95 1.78 -0.15
CA SER A 77 4.71 0.88 0.73
C SER A 77 3.90 0.34 1.92
N VAL A 78 3.04 1.18 2.51
CA VAL A 78 2.17 0.80 3.63
C VAL A 78 1.06 -0.17 3.19
N CYS A 79 0.36 0.11 2.09
CA CYS A 79 -0.74 -0.75 1.63
C CYS A 79 -0.22 -2.05 1.03
N ALA A 80 0.87 -1.97 0.27
CA ALA A 80 1.50 -3.10 -0.38
C ALA A 80 2.02 -4.10 0.63
N LYS A 81 2.70 -3.65 1.71
CA LYS A 81 3.18 -4.55 2.77
C LYS A 81 2.06 -5.37 3.38
N ILE A 82 0.92 -4.75 3.69
CA ILE A 82 -0.24 -5.46 4.23
C ILE A 82 -0.77 -6.51 3.25
N GLN A 83 -0.80 -6.20 1.94
CA GLN A 83 -1.24 -7.16 0.92
C GLN A 83 -0.25 -8.31 0.77
N VAL A 84 1.06 -8.02 0.76
CA VAL A 84 2.12 -9.02 0.71
C VAL A 84 2.06 -9.93 1.93
N ASP A 85 1.89 -9.38 3.13
CA ASP A 85 1.82 -10.18 4.37
C ASP A 85 0.62 -11.13 4.38
N LYS A 86 -0.54 -10.64 3.91
CA LYS A 86 -1.72 -11.50 3.75
C LYS A 86 -1.45 -12.62 2.75
N TRP A 87 -0.89 -12.28 1.59
CA TRP A 87 -0.54 -13.27 0.58
C TRP A 87 0.46 -14.30 1.10
N VAL A 88 1.52 -13.88 1.80
CA VAL A 88 2.50 -14.79 2.42
C VAL A 88 1.82 -15.70 3.43
N ALA A 89 0.94 -15.17 4.29
CA ALA A 89 0.20 -15.97 5.24
C ALA A 89 -0.70 -17.00 4.56
N ASP A 90 -1.36 -16.63 3.46
CA ASP A 90 -2.20 -17.53 2.67
C ASP A 90 -1.37 -18.62 1.98
N MET A 91 -0.22 -18.27 1.40
CA MET A 91 0.71 -19.24 0.81
C MET A 91 1.24 -20.22 1.86
N ASN A 92 1.63 -19.73 3.04
CA ASN A 92 2.10 -20.60 4.13
C ASN A 92 1.05 -21.59 4.62
N ARG A 93 -0.25 -21.30 4.46
CA ARG A 93 -1.33 -22.26 4.76
C ARG A 93 -1.45 -23.39 3.75
N LEU A 94 -0.98 -23.18 2.52
CA LEU A 94 -1.01 -24.19 1.47
C LEU A 94 0.15 -25.16 1.56
N PHE A 95 1.28 -24.73 2.13
CA PHE A 95 2.45 -25.58 2.29
C PHE A 95 2.34 -26.49 3.51
N PRO A 96 2.76 -27.77 3.40
CA PRO A 96 2.84 -28.65 4.55
C PRO A 96 3.92 -28.15 5.53
N ASN A 97 3.67 -28.30 6.84
CA ASN A 97 4.63 -27.95 7.88
C ASN A 97 5.73 -29.02 8.04
N CYS A 98 6.48 -29.28 6.97
CA CYS A 98 7.59 -30.22 6.92
C CYS A 98 8.66 -29.76 5.90
N PRO A 99 9.87 -30.33 5.92
CA PRO A 99 10.84 -30.08 4.84
C PRO A 99 10.30 -30.53 3.49
N TYR A 100 10.46 -29.71 2.45
CA TYR A 100 10.05 -30.03 1.08
C TYR A 100 11.08 -29.50 0.06
N PHE A 101 11.11 -30.11 -1.12
CA PHE A 101 11.91 -29.66 -2.25
C PHE A 101 11.07 -28.79 -3.18
N HIS A 102 11.55 -27.58 -3.50
CA HIS A 102 10.96 -26.76 -4.55
C HIS A 102 11.49 -27.23 -5.91
N ILE A 103 10.59 -27.76 -6.76
CA ILE A 103 10.92 -28.17 -8.13
C ILE A 103 10.26 -27.18 -9.09
N THR A 104 11.05 -26.53 -9.94
CA THR A 104 10.56 -25.66 -11.00
C THR A 104 10.74 -26.35 -12.34
N PHE A 105 9.65 -26.56 -13.08
CA PHE A 105 9.74 -27.02 -14.45
C PHE A 105 10.09 -25.85 -15.36
N THR A 106 11.19 -25.96 -16.10
CA THR A 106 11.52 -25.02 -17.17
C THR A 106 10.98 -25.51 -18.50
N VAL A 107 10.64 -24.59 -19.40
CA VAL A 107 10.28 -24.94 -20.77
C VAL A 107 11.53 -25.52 -21.46
N PRO A 108 11.43 -26.63 -22.21
CA PRO A 108 12.57 -27.15 -22.95
C PRO A 108 13.05 -26.11 -23.98
N SER A 109 14.37 -25.94 -24.10
CA SER A 109 14.97 -25.22 -25.22
C SER A 109 14.78 -26.05 -26.49
N GLN A 110 14.09 -25.47 -27.48
CA GLN A 110 14.29 -25.88 -28.88
C GLN A 110 15.48 -25.11 -29.44
#